data_AF-A0A6A5FFU9-F1
#
_entry.id   AF-A0A6A5FFU9-F1
#
_cell.length_a   1.000
_cell.length_b   1.000
_cell.length_c   1.000
_cell.angle_alpha   90.00
_cell.angle_beta   90.00
_cell.angle_gamma   90.00
#
_symmetry.space_group_name_H-M   'P 1'
#
loop_
_entity.id
_entity.type
_entity.pdbx_description
1 polymer ?
#
loop_
_entity_poly.entity_id
_entity_poly.type
_entity_poly.pdbx_seq_one_letter_code
_entity_poly.pdbx_strand_id
1 'polypeptide(L)'
;MEGVSEDDLCWLQLDDFRMLLIKTIEPSRITPYLRQCQVISAEDEEQLFNDPGLVIRRRKVGALLDILQRTGVKGYTAFLESLELDYPQLYSRITGKEPNKTFSILIDTAGESGLTACLSLCV
;
A
#
# COMPACT_ATOMS: atom_id res chain seq x y z
N MET A 1 0.63 -29.33 10.40
CA MET A 1 0.83 -28.00 11.00
C MET A 1 1.17 -27.10 9.82
N GLU A 2 0.18 -26.46 9.22
CA GLU A 2 0.41 -25.52 8.13
C GLU A 2 1.26 -24.38 8.70
N GLY A 3 2.49 -24.25 8.20
CA GLY A 3 3.35 -23.13 8.56
C GLY A 3 2.68 -21.87 8.04
N VAL A 4 2.38 -20.94 8.96
CA VAL A 4 1.96 -19.58 8.61
C VAL A 4 3.00 -19.02 7.64
N SER A 5 2.57 -18.64 6.44
CA SER A 5 3.49 -18.13 5.42
C SER A 5 4.11 -16.81 5.89
N GLU A 6 5.29 -16.46 5.37
CA GLU A 6 5.92 -15.16 5.67
C GLU A 6 4.99 -14.00 5.27
N ASP A 7 4.20 -14.18 4.19
CA ASP A 7 3.12 -13.28 3.80
C ASP A 7 2.08 -13.09 4.92
N ASP A 8 1.56 -14.17 5.50
CA ASP A 8 0.57 -14.11 6.58
C ASP A 8 1.13 -13.37 7.80
N LEU A 9 2.40 -13.57 8.15
CA LEU A 9 3.04 -12.89 9.28
C LEU A 9 3.10 -11.37 9.08
N CYS A 10 3.42 -10.90 7.87
CA CYS A 10 3.44 -9.47 7.56
C CYS A 10 2.05 -8.82 7.69
N TRP A 11 1.01 -9.50 7.20
CA TRP A 11 -0.35 -8.99 7.25
C TRP A 11 -0.98 -9.04 8.64
N LEU A 12 -0.60 -9.99 9.49
CA LEU A 12 -1.02 -10.04 10.90
C LEU A 12 -0.64 -8.75 11.66
N GLN A 13 0.55 -8.20 11.41
CA GLN A 13 0.95 -6.93 12.02
C GLN A 13 0.02 -5.78 11.61
N LEU A 14 -0.41 -5.71 10.35
CA LEU A 14 -1.33 -4.67 9.90
C LEU A 14 -2.74 -4.87 10.44
N ASP A 15 -3.15 -6.11 10.72
CA ASP A 15 -4.48 -6.41 11.25
C ASP A 15 -4.70 -5.79 12.64
N ASP A 16 -3.66 -5.80 13.50
CA ASP A 16 -3.67 -5.11 14.81
C ASP A 16 -3.95 -3.60 14.68
N PHE A 17 -3.56 -3.00 13.55
CA PHE A 17 -3.79 -1.59 13.23
C PHE A 17 -4.94 -1.36 12.27
N ARG A 18 -5.70 -2.39 11.85
CA ARG A 18 -6.74 -2.30 10.81
C ARG A 18 -7.75 -1.21 11.07
N MET A 19 -8.21 -1.08 12.33
CA MET A 19 -9.15 -0.03 12.71
C MET A 19 -8.54 1.38 12.64
N LEU A 20 -7.26 1.52 12.94
CA LEU A 20 -6.53 2.79 12.81
C LEU A 20 -6.35 3.16 11.33
N LEU A 21 -5.94 2.19 10.50
CA LEU A 21 -5.81 2.34 9.04
C LEU A 21 -7.13 2.79 8.42
N ILE A 22 -8.23 2.06 8.68
CA ILE A 22 -9.58 2.37 8.18
C ILE A 22 -10.03 3.77 8.58
N LYS A 23 -9.70 4.22 9.80
CA LYS A 23 -10.09 5.55 10.27
C LYS A 23 -9.25 6.67 9.67
N THR A 24 -7.99 6.43 9.35
CA THR A 24 -7.02 7.48 9.01
C THR A 24 -6.83 7.67 7.51
N ILE A 25 -6.84 6.59 6.74
CA ILE A 25 -6.41 6.61 5.34
C ILE A 25 -7.50 7.15 4.42
N GLU A 26 -7.13 8.07 3.54
CA GLU A 26 -7.89 8.39 2.33
C GLU A 26 -7.39 7.52 1.16
N PRO A 27 -8.22 6.62 0.60
CA PRO A 27 -7.81 5.73 -0.50
C PRO A 27 -7.23 6.48 -1.69
N SER A 28 -7.86 7.60 -2.10
CA SER A 28 -7.45 8.36 -3.29
C SER A 28 -6.03 8.94 -3.19
N ARG A 29 -5.46 9.05 -1.98
CA ARG A 29 -4.07 9.50 -1.81
C ARG A 29 -3.05 8.42 -2.16
N ILE A 30 -3.32 7.18 -1.76
CA ILE A 30 -2.34 6.09 -1.88
C ILE A 30 -2.57 5.21 -3.11
N THR A 31 -3.79 5.13 -3.63
CA THR A 31 -4.10 4.29 -4.81
C THR A 31 -3.21 4.59 -6.02
N PRO A 32 -2.86 5.84 -6.38
CA PRO A 32 -1.98 6.10 -7.52
C PRO A 32 -0.60 5.43 -7.38
N TYR A 33 0.00 5.45 -6.20
CA TYR A 33 1.28 4.77 -5.94
C TYR A 33 1.15 3.25 -6.02
N LEU A 34 0.07 2.70 -5.44
CA LEU A 34 -0.20 1.27 -5.44
C LEU A 34 -0.46 0.73 -6.86
N ARG A 35 -1.06 1.54 -7.75
CA ARG A 35 -1.20 1.25 -9.18
C ARG A 35 0.16 1.20 -9.89
N GLN A 36 1.06 2.14 -9.59
CA GLN A 36 2.43 2.16 -10.14
C GLN A 36 3.23 0.93 -9.69
N CYS A 37 3.03 0.48 -8.44
CA CYS A 37 3.63 -0.74 -7.91
C CYS A 37 2.99 -2.02 -8.47
N GLN A 38 1.93 -1.92 -9.29
CA GLN A 38 1.19 -3.05 -9.85
C GLN A 38 0.66 -4.02 -8.77
N VAL A 39 0.24 -3.48 -7.62
CA VAL A 39 -0.46 -4.25 -6.56
C VAL A 39 -1.97 -3.98 -6.56
N ILE A 40 -2.42 -3.08 -7.43
CA ILE A 40 -3.82 -2.80 -7.75
C ILE A 40 -3.93 -2.71 -9.27
N SER A 41 -4.94 -3.35 -9.87
CA SER A 41 -5.23 -3.24 -11.30
C SER A 41 -6.10 -2.02 -11.64
N ALA A 42 -6.29 -1.71 -12.92
CA ALA A 42 -7.17 -0.61 -13.33
C ALA A 42 -8.63 -0.93 -12.96
N GLU A 43 -9.01 -2.20 -13.08
CA GLU A 43 -10.33 -2.72 -12.75
C GLU A 43 -10.59 -2.64 -11.24
N ASP A 44 -9.59 -3.03 -10.42
CA ASP A 44 -9.68 -2.91 -8.95
C ASP A 44 -9.89 -1.45 -8.51
N GLU A 45 -9.17 -0.51 -9.13
CA GLU A 45 -9.29 0.92 -8.85
C GLU A 45 -10.67 1.45 -9.26
N GLU A 46 -11.13 1.11 -10.47
CA GLU A 46 -12.46 1.51 -10.95
C GLU A 46 -13.55 0.99 -10.00
N GLN A 47 -13.48 -0.28 -9.62
CA GLN A 47 -14.41 -0.87 -8.66
C GLN A 47 -14.33 -0.16 -7.29
N LEU A 48 -13.13 0.08 -6.79
CA LEU A 48 -12.93 0.74 -5.49
C LEU A 48 -13.56 2.14 -5.43
N PHE A 49 -13.52 2.90 -6.52
CA PHE A 49 -14.03 4.27 -6.54
C PHE A 49 -15.48 4.41 -7.00
N ASN A 50 -15.95 3.55 -7.89
CA ASN A 50 -17.25 3.67 -8.54
C ASN A 50 -18.31 2.66 -8.06
N ASP A 51 -17.95 1.65 -7.25
CA ASP A 51 -18.92 0.70 -6.70
C ASP A 51 -19.92 1.41 -5.75
N PRO A 52 -21.24 1.36 -6.03
CA PRO A 52 -22.26 1.96 -5.17
C PRO A 52 -22.36 1.32 -3.77
N GLY A 53 -21.82 0.12 -3.56
CA GLY A 53 -21.66 -0.53 -2.26
C GLY A 53 -20.51 0.03 -1.40
N LEU A 54 -19.57 0.72 -2.04
CA LEU A 54 -18.36 1.29 -1.44
C LEU A 54 -18.42 2.81 -1.29
N VAL A 55 -19.61 3.43 -1.24
CA VAL A 55 -19.75 4.90 -1.08
C VAL A 55 -19.08 5.43 0.19
N ILE A 56 -18.97 4.60 1.23
CA ILE A 56 -18.40 4.97 2.53
C ILE A 56 -16.88 4.80 2.49
N ARG A 57 -16.11 5.89 2.73
CA ARG A 57 -14.62 5.88 2.78
C ARG A 57 -14.04 4.71 3.58
N ARG A 58 -14.59 4.43 4.77
CA ARG A 58 -14.13 3.32 5.62
C ARG A 58 -14.25 1.95 4.94
N ARG A 59 -15.32 1.73 4.15
CA ARG A 59 -15.49 0.50 3.37
C ARG A 59 -14.49 0.42 2.23
N LYS A 60 -14.21 1.55 1.55
CA LYS A 60 -13.13 1.62 0.54
C LYS A 60 -11.79 1.23 1.13
N VAL A 61 -11.40 1.78 2.28
CA VAL A 61 -10.12 1.39 2.92
C VAL A 61 -10.10 -0.09 3.29
N GLY A 62 -11.19 -0.64 3.82
CA GLY A 62 -11.28 -2.08 4.10
C GLY A 62 -11.09 -2.94 2.84
N ALA A 63 -11.83 -2.63 1.77
CA ALA A 63 -11.71 -3.34 0.49
C ALA A 63 -10.31 -3.20 -0.12
N LEU A 64 -9.71 -2.02 -0.02
CA LEU A 64 -8.33 -1.77 -0.45
C LEU A 64 -7.33 -2.67 0.28
N LEU A 65 -7.43 -2.80 1.60
CA LEU A 65 -6.57 -3.70 2.38
C LEU A 65 -6.77 -5.16 1.95
N ASP A 66 -8.02 -5.56 1.69
CA ASP A 66 -8.34 -6.93 1.27
C ASP A 66 -7.79 -7.26 -0.14
N ILE A 67 -7.76 -6.28 -1.05
CA ILE A 67 -7.11 -6.41 -2.36
C ILE A 67 -5.60 -6.58 -2.19
N LEU A 68 -4.98 -5.70 -1.40
CA LEU A 68 -3.52 -5.72 -1.21
C LEU A 68 -3.06 -7.02 -0.53
N GLN A 69 -3.84 -7.56 0.41
CA GLN A 69 -3.52 -8.82 1.08
C GLN A 69 -3.39 -9.99 0.11
N ARG A 70 -4.19 -10.00 -0.97
CA ARG A 70 -4.10 -11.05 -2.02
C ARG A 70 -2.83 -10.98 -2.86
N THR A 71 -2.08 -9.88 -2.77
CA THR A 71 -0.81 -9.67 -3.48
C THR A 71 0.42 -9.94 -2.61
N GLY A 72 0.23 -10.46 -1.39
CA GLY A 72 1.30 -10.96 -0.53
C GLY A 72 2.28 -9.88 -0.07
N VAL A 73 3.56 -10.26 0.05
CA VAL A 73 4.67 -9.39 0.47
C VAL A 73 4.78 -8.16 -0.42
N LYS A 74 4.51 -8.28 -1.73
CA LYS A 74 4.55 -7.15 -2.67
C LYS A 74 3.52 -6.08 -2.28
N GLY A 75 2.28 -6.50 -2.00
CA GLY A 75 1.22 -5.61 -1.52
C GLY A 75 1.54 -4.96 -0.20
N TYR A 76 2.05 -5.76 0.75
CA TYR A 76 2.47 -5.28 2.06
C TYR A 76 3.54 -4.19 1.95
N THR A 77 4.57 -4.44 1.13
CA THR A 77 5.69 -3.53 0.92
C THR A 77 5.23 -2.23 0.25
N ALA A 78 4.49 -2.35 -0.85
CA ALA A 78 3.95 -1.19 -1.57
C ALA A 78 3.00 -0.36 -0.67
N PHE A 79 2.24 -1.01 0.21
CA PHE A 79 1.39 -0.32 1.18
C PHE A 79 2.23 0.47 2.19
N LEU A 80 3.25 -0.14 2.80
CA LEU A 80 4.14 0.55 3.73
C LEU A 80 4.85 1.74 3.08
N GLU A 81 5.34 1.59 1.85
CA GLU A 81 5.94 2.69 1.09
C GLU A 81 4.92 3.82 0.85
N SER A 82 3.67 3.49 0.49
CA SER A 82 2.61 4.49 0.34
C SER A 82 2.31 5.24 1.66
N LEU A 83 2.37 4.54 2.80
CA LEU A 83 2.21 5.17 4.12
C LEU A 83 3.41 6.07 4.45
N GLU A 84 4.62 5.66 4.11
CA GLU A 84 5.83 6.44 4.34
C GLU A 84 5.81 7.77 3.58
N LEU A 85 5.21 7.78 2.38
CA LEU A 85 5.06 8.96 1.52
C LEU A 85 3.96 9.91 2.00
N ASP A 86 2.75 9.39 2.23
CA ASP A 86 1.56 10.22 2.47
C ASP A 86 1.18 10.35 3.96
N TYR A 87 1.61 9.41 4.80
CA TYR A 87 1.24 9.33 6.22
C TYR A 87 2.44 8.92 7.10
N PRO A 88 3.56 9.66 7.10
CA PRO A 88 4.81 9.26 7.77
C PRO A 88 4.63 8.97 9.27
N GLN A 89 3.75 9.71 9.95
CA GLN A 89 3.45 9.46 11.37
C GLN A 89 2.71 8.14 11.60
N LEU A 90 1.84 7.74 10.66
CA LEU A 90 1.13 6.46 10.71
C LEU A 90 2.08 5.31 10.40
N TYR A 91 2.96 5.48 9.41
CA TYR A 91 4.04 4.53 9.12
C TYR A 91 4.88 4.25 10.37
N SER A 92 5.44 5.29 10.99
CA SER A 92 6.28 5.12 12.18
C SER A 92 5.54 4.48 13.35
N ARG A 93 4.24 4.76 13.49
CA ARG A 93 3.42 4.15 14.54
C ARG A 93 3.21 2.65 14.34
N ILE A 94 3.10 2.20 13.09
CA ILE A 94 2.86 0.79 12.75
C ILE A 94 4.16 -0.01 12.76
N THR A 95 5.23 0.56 12.19
CA THR A 95 6.49 -0.15 11.96
C THR A 95 7.50 0.06 13.09
N GLY A 96 7.36 1.12 13.89
CA GLY A 96 8.36 1.56 14.85
C GLY A 96 9.63 2.16 14.21
N LYS A 97 9.62 2.44 12.90
CA LYS A 97 10.77 2.92 12.14
C LYS A 97 10.61 4.39 11.75
N GLU A 98 11.74 5.09 11.57
CA GLU A 98 11.74 6.42 10.98
C GLU A 98 11.47 6.34 9.46
N PRO A 99 10.69 7.29 8.90
CA PRO A 99 10.38 7.28 7.47
C PRO A 99 11.60 7.75 6.68
N ASN A 100 12.09 6.92 5.76
CA ASN A 100 13.22 7.19 4.87
C ASN A 100 12.81 7.36 3.39
N LYS A 101 11.51 7.26 3.09
CA LYS A 101 10.91 7.37 1.73
C LYS A 101 11.58 6.42 0.73
N THR A 102 11.52 5.13 1.03
CA THR A 102 12.11 4.10 0.19
C THR A 102 11.11 3.72 -0.91
N PHE A 103 11.61 3.53 -2.13
CA PHE A 103 10.80 3.13 -3.30
C PHE A 103 11.29 1.78 -3.84
N SER A 104 11.46 0.80 -2.97
CA SER A 104 12.09 -0.49 -3.29
C SER A 104 11.38 -1.21 -4.43
N ILE A 105 10.04 -1.19 -4.47
CA ILE A 105 9.27 -1.83 -5.54
C ILE A 105 9.51 -1.18 -6.90
N LEU A 106 9.54 0.15 -6.95
CA LEU A 106 9.78 0.88 -8.20
C LEU A 106 11.24 0.73 -8.66
N ILE A 107 12.19 0.68 -7.74
CA ILE A 107 13.62 0.46 -8.05
C ILE A 107 13.83 -0.95 -8.61
N ASP A 108 13.21 -1.96 -8.01
CA ASP A 108 13.26 -3.35 -8.50
C ASP A 108 12.67 -3.45 -9.91
N THR A 109 11.51 -2.82 -10.13
CA THR A 109 10.85 -2.77 -11.46
C THR A 109 11.66 -1.99 -12.50
N ALA A 110 12.41 -0.95 -12.10
CA ALA A 110 13.26 -0.15 -12.97
C ALA A 110 14.64 -0.78 -13.26
N GLY A 111 14.93 -1.91 -12.60
CA GLY A 111 16.20 -2.65 -12.62
C GLY A 111 16.50 -3.37 -13.93
N GLU A 112 16.64 -2.60 -15.02
CA GLU A 112 17.53 -2.89 -16.16
C GLU A 112 17.72 -1.67 -17.09
N SER A 113 16.96 -0.57 -16.97
CA SER A 113 17.13 0.61 -17.85
C SER A 113 16.69 1.97 -17.27
N GLY A 114 16.22 2.08 -16.02
CA GLY A 114 15.43 3.24 -15.58
C GLY A 114 16.03 4.18 -14.53
N LEU A 115 17.27 3.97 -14.07
CA LEU A 115 17.83 4.72 -12.92
C LEU A 115 17.99 6.24 -13.15
N THR A 116 17.75 6.75 -14.36
CA THR A 116 17.85 8.18 -14.68
C THR A 116 16.52 8.95 -14.65
N ALA A 117 15.35 8.31 -14.47
CA ALA A 117 14.06 9.03 -14.55
C ALA A 117 13.43 9.42 -13.20
N CYS A 118 13.74 8.73 -12.10
CA CYS A 118 13.05 8.93 -10.82
C CYS A 118 13.47 10.22 -10.06
N LEU A 119 14.55 10.89 -10.47
CA LEU A 119 15.02 12.12 -9.83
C LEU A 119 14.29 13.40 -10.29
N SER A 120 13.42 13.34 -11.31
CA SER A 120 12.75 14.53 -11.86
C SER A 120 11.49 14.99 -11.10
N LEU A 121 11.00 14.26 -10.10
CA LEU A 121 9.77 14.62 -9.37
C LEU A 121 10.03 15.34 -8.02
N CYS A 122 11.27 15.78 -7.76
CA CYS A 122 11.62 16.55 -6.55
C CYS A 122 11.99 18.02 -6.82
N VAL A 123 11.57 18.63 -7.95
CA VAL A 123 11.69 20.09 -8.18
C VAL A 123 10.33 20.71 -8.44
#